data_AF-A0A409YHU8-F1
#
_entry.id   AF-A0A409YHU8-F1
#
_cell.length_a   1.000
_cell.length_b   1.000
_cell.length_c   1.000
_cell.angle_alpha   90.00
_cell.angle_beta   90.00
_cell.angle_gamma   90.00
#
_symmetry.space_group_name_H-M   'P 1'
#
loop_
_entity.id
_entity.type
_entity.pdbx_description
1 polymer ?
#
loop_
_entity_poly.entity_id
_entity_poly.type
_entity_poly.pdbx_seq_one_letter_code
_entity_poly.pdbx_strand_id
1 'polypeptide(L)'
;MNFSNPNFPKNLDIHPSKPQSSSIDLGDAFGSLAQEEAIRQYGIAGRVWEAAYLITSYLQNIHHQFDPPLISSTSSGDLLMIELGSGSGLVASTFTKVLSLDSRKFCFIATDLPEVCPLLESNLQRNQRKTDLRVRPLSWGNKEHVDAIFSEILKSTPDRRLTHIICSDLVYFPELLAPLLRSLLYLTSHPFVTSRKSAEAQTSPVVYISYKVRSLAKETAFWSAFGLWFEFYPVLFRGNTKDAVWERFGSHLDDTSFLFYARRRVESYDWPIPEIDKDLLDGVGANGTHTRKSDDTFENLLLMSL
;
A
#
# COMPACT_ATOMS: atom_id res chain seq x y z
N MET A 1 6.23 -0.02 -30.82
CA MET A 1 4.97 -0.62 -30.36
C MET A 1 4.25 0.44 -29.54
N ASN A 2 3.05 0.86 -29.93
CA ASN A 2 2.25 1.81 -29.15
C ASN A 2 1.77 1.09 -27.88
N PHE A 3 2.53 1.18 -26.79
CA PHE A 3 2.01 0.82 -25.49
C PHE A 3 0.86 1.80 -25.20
N SER A 4 -0.36 1.27 -25.10
CA SER A 4 -1.50 2.04 -24.60
C SER A 4 -1.13 2.57 -23.21
N ASN A 5 -1.29 3.88 -22.98
CA ASN A 5 -1.04 4.48 -21.68
C ASN A 5 -1.86 3.71 -20.62
N PRO A 6 -1.21 3.07 -19.62
CA PRO A 6 -1.90 2.21 -18.64
C PRO A 6 -2.93 2.98 -17.81
N ASN A 7 -2.78 4.31 -17.72
CA ASN A 7 -3.73 5.16 -17.03
C ASN A 7 -5.06 5.33 -17.76
N PHE A 8 -5.14 5.01 -19.06
CA PHE A 8 -6.33 5.14 -19.89
C PHE A 8 -6.77 3.78 -20.46
N PRO A 9 -7.22 2.85 -19.60
CA PRO A 9 -7.72 1.55 -20.03
C PRO A 9 -8.95 1.74 -20.92
N LYS A 10 -9.01 0.98 -22.03
CA LYS A 10 -10.16 1.02 -22.94
C LYS A 10 -11.41 0.51 -22.24
N ASN A 11 -12.56 1.14 -22.51
CA ASN A 11 -13.88 0.74 -22.02
C ASN A 11 -14.05 0.79 -20.49
N LEU A 12 -13.21 1.56 -19.78
CA LEU A 12 -13.44 1.84 -18.37
C LEU A 12 -14.14 3.19 -18.22
N ASP A 13 -15.37 3.17 -17.72
CA ASP A 13 -16.15 4.38 -17.44
C ASP A 13 -15.81 4.88 -16.03
N ILE A 14 -14.87 5.83 -15.95
CA ILE A 14 -14.37 6.37 -14.69
C ILE A 14 -15.00 7.73 -14.38
N HIS A 15 -15.51 7.85 -13.15
CA HIS A 15 -16.13 9.07 -12.63
C HIS A 15 -15.58 9.40 -11.25
N PRO A 16 -15.65 10.68 -10.83
CA PRO A 16 -15.33 11.08 -9.46
C PRO A 16 -16.11 10.26 -8.44
N SER A 17 -15.43 9.83 -7.39
CA SER A 17 -16.06 9.13 -6.26
C SER A 17 -16.33 10.07 -5.09
N LYS A 18 -17.15 9.60 -4.16
CA LYS A 18 -17.39 10.23 -2.86
C LYS A 18 -17.18 9.20 -1.74
N PRO A 19 -16.71 9.63 -0.56
CA PRO A 19 -16.64 8.74 0.59
C PRO A 19 -18.05 8.38 1.02
N GLN A 20 -18.25 7.14 1.48
CA GLN A 20 -19.52 6.72 2.05
C GLN A 20 -19.78 7.38 3.41
N SER A 21 -18.72 7.69 4.16
CA SER A 21 -18.80 8.42 5.43
C SER A 21 -18.60 9.91 5.21
N SER A 22 -19.51 10.72 5.76
CA SER A 22 -19.39 12.20 5.79
C SER A 22 -18.25 12.70 6.68
N SER A 23 -17.63 11.83 7.49
CA SER A 23 -16.50 12.20 8.35
C SER A 23 -15.19 12.45 7.61
N ILE A 24 -15.07 11.97 6.37
CA ILE A 24 -13.86 12.16 5.56
C ILE A 24 -13.95 13.50 4.83
N ASP A 25 -13.25 14.51 5.36
CA ASP A 25 -13.04 15.77 4.65
C ASP A 25 -11.96 15.62 3.57
N LEU A 26 -12.41 15.58 2.32
CA LEU A 26 -11.54 15.52 1.15
C LEU A 26 -10.85 16.85 0.85
N GLY A 27 -11.37 17.97 1.35
CA GLY A 27 -10.95 19.29 0.93
C GLY A 27 -11.04 19.51 -0.60
N ASP A 28 -10.57 20.69 -1.04
CA ASP A 28 -10.73 21.09 -2.44
C ASP A 28 -9.91 20.22 -3.41
N ALA A 29 -8.73 19.74 -2.97
CA ALA A 29 -7.79 19.02 -3.84
C ALA A 29 -8.24 17.59 -4.20
N PHE A 30 -9.14 16.99 -3.40
CA PHE A 30 -9.62 15.62 -3.62
C PHE A 30 -11.14 15.56 -3.83
N GLY A 31 -11.82 16.72 -3.90
CA GLY A 31 -13.26 16.82 -4.17
C GLY A 31 -13.65 16.40 -5.58
N SER A 32 -14.96 16.28 -5.85
CA SER A 32 -15.45 15.75 -7.12
C SER A 32 -15.00 16.54 -8.36
N LEU A 33 -14.92 17.86 -8.28
CA LEU A 33 -14.44 18.70 -9.39
C LEU A 33 -12.96 18.47 -9.69
N ALA A 34 -12.11 18.44 -8.65
CA ALA A 34 -10.68 18.18 -8.80
C ALA A 34 -10.42 16.78 -9.35
N GLN A 35 -11.17 15.77 -8.88
CA GLN A 35 -11.11 14.42 -9.43
C GLN A 35 -11.55 14.39 -10.92
N GLU A 36 -12.58 15.12 -11.31
CA GLU A 36 -13.03 15.14 -12.70
C GLU A 36 -11.95 15.68 -13.64
N GLU A 37 -11.30 16.77 -13.27
CA GLU A 37 -10.18 17.34 -14.02
C GLU A 37 -8.98 16.38 -14.05
N ALA A 38 -8.63 15.81 -12.89
CA ALA A 38 -7.53 14.85 -12.79
C ALA A 38 -7.80 13.57 -13.59
N ILE A 39 -9.04 13.07 -13.63
CA ILE A 39 -9.45 11.91 -14.44
C ILE A 39 -9.26 12.19 -15.93
N ARG A 40 -9.64 13.38 -16.39
CA ARG A 40 -9.48 13.76 -17.80
C ARG A 40 -8.00 13.78 -18.22
N GLN A 41 -7.10 14.20 -17.33
CA GLN A 41 -5.69 14.37 -17.64
C GLN A 41 -4.82 13.14 -17.32
N TYR A 42 -5.15 12.39 -16.26
CA TYR A 42 -4.35 11.29 -15.71
C TYR A 42 -5.11 9.97 -15.63
N GLY A 43 -6.34 9.90 -16.16
CA GLY A 43 -7.13 8.67 -16.22
C GLY A 43 -7.41 8.10 -14.83
N ILE A 44 -7.18 6.78 -14.66
CA ILE A 44 -7.47 6.08 -13.40
C ILE A 44 -6.69 6.63 -12.20
N ALA A 45 -5.51 7.22 -12.42
CA ALA A 45 -4.69 7.81 -11.36
C ALA A 45 -5.30 9.11 -10.81
N GLY A 46 -6.13 9.80 -11.60
CA GLY A 46 -6.84 11.01 -11.19
C GLY A 46 -8.05 10.75 -10.28
N ARG A 47 -8.56 9.51 -10.27
CA ARG A 47 -9.69 9.10 -9.44
C ARG A 47 -9.23 8.74 -8.03
N VAL A 48 -10.00 9.11 -7.02
CA VAL A 48 -9.85 8.53 -5.69
C VAL A 48 -10.58 7.19 -5.66
N TRP A 49 -9.93 6.12 -5.23
CA TRP A 49 -10.56 4.80 -5.19
C TRP A 49 -11.15 4.47 -3.82
N GLU A 50 -12.14 3.58 -3.78
CA GLU A 50 -12.91 3.25 -2.58
C GLU A 50 -12.02 2.81 -1.41
N ALA A 51 -10.97 2.01 -1.69
CA ALA A 51 -10.06 1.54 -0.66
C ALA A 51 -9.18 2.66 -0.05
N ALA A 52 -9.02 3.79 -0.74
CA ALA A 52 -8.34 4.96 -0.19
C ALA A 52 -9.15 5.60 0.94
N TYR A 53 -10.48 5.58 0.83
CA TYR A 53 -11.37 6.04 1.91
C TYR A 53 -11.32 5.09 3.11
N LEU A 54 -11.19 3.79 2.89
CA LEU A 54 -11.08 2.81 3.98
C LEU A 54 -9.85 3.08 4.85
N ILE A 55 -8.66 3.20 4.25
CA ILE A 55 -7.44 3.50 5.02
C ILE A 55 -7.43 4.92 5.59
N THR A 56 -8.08 5.89 4.91
CA THR A 56 -8.29 7.24 5.47
C THR A 56 -9.16 7.20 6.73
N SER A 57 -10.21 6.38 6.73
CA SER A 57 -11.06 6.13 7.90
C SER A 57 -10.25 5.47 9.03
N TYR A 58 -9.41 4.48 8.72
CA TYR A 58 -8.50 3.86 9.69
C TYR A 58 -7.59 4.89 10.38
N LEU A 59 -7.07 5.86 9.62
CA LEU A 59 -6.18 6.92 10.12
C LEU A 59 -6.89 7.93 11.03
N GLN A 60 -8.16 8.23 10.76
CA GLN A 60 -8.89 9.34 11.40
C GLN A 60 -9.72 8.90 12.61
N ASN A 61 -10.04 7.61 12.74
CA ASN A 61 -10.93 7.10 13.79
C ASN A 61 -10.23 6.90 15.14
N ILE A 62 -9.94 8.00 15.83
CA ILE A 62 -9.33 7.99 17.18
C ILE A 62 -10.22 7.35 18.28
N HIS A 63 -11.51 7.12 17.99
CA HIS A 63 -12.47 6.55 18.93
C HIS A 63 -12.60 5.03 18.84
N HIS A 64 -11.88 4.39 17.91
CA HIS A 64 -11.84 2.94 17.78
C HIS A 64 -10.49 2.40 18.23
N GLN A 65 -10.51 1.18 18.78
CA GLN A 65 -9.30 0.40 18.96
C GLN A 65 -9.11 -0.47 17.73
N PHE A 66 -7.86 -0.57 17.29
CA PHE A 66 -7.49 -1.33 16.11
C PHE A 66 -6.45 -2.38 16.46
N ASP A 67 -6.54 -3.54 15.80
CA ASP A 67 -5.55 -4.61 15.88
C ASP A 67 -5.10 -5.03 14.47
N PRO A 68 -3.83 -4.79 14.09
CA PRO A 68 -2.85 -4.03 14.86
C PRO A 68 -3.18 -2.53 14.82
N PRO A 69 -2.67 -1.72 15.76
CA PRO A 69 -2.66 -0.27 15.63
C PRO A 69 -1.74 0.15 14.48
N LEU A 70 -2.09 1.22 13.76
CA LEU A 70 -1.32 1.69 12.60
C LEU A 70 0.14 1.96 12.96
N ILE A 71 0.33 2.68 14.06
CA ILE A 71 1.64 3.00 14.60
C ILE A 71 1.62 2.60 16.05
N SER A 72 2.35 1.53 16.38
CA SER A 72 2.42 1.11 17.77
C SER A 72 3.04 2.22 18.63
N SER A 73 2.42 2.50 19.77
CA SER A 73 2.92 3.44 20.80
C SER A 73 4.26 2.99 21.39
N THR A 74 4.59 1.70 21.27
CA THR A 74 5.88 1.14 21.71
C THR A 74 7.00 1.30 20.68
N SER A 75 6.68 1.76 19.46
CA SER A 75 7.68 1.99 18.40
C SER A 75 8.46 3.27 18.73
N SER A 76 9.65 3.10 19.34
CA SER A 76 10.60 4.18 19.55
C SER A 76 11.48 4.31 18.29
N GLY A 77 11.11 5.20 17.38
CA GLY A 77 11.92 5.43 16.18
C GLY A 77 11.29 6.39 15.18
N ASP A 78 12.15 6.97 14.35
CA ASP A 78 11.75 7.80 13.21
C ASP A 78 11.02 6.92 12.20
N LEU A 79 9.91 7.44 11.66
CA LEU A 79 9.12 6.73 10.67
C LEU A 79 9.67 7.01 9.26
N LEU A 80 9.74 5.97 8.44
CA LEU A 80 9.97 6.09 7.01
C LEU A 80 8.91 5.26 6.33
N MET A 81 8.05 5.91 5.58
CA MET A 81 6.89 5.30 4.95
C MET A 81 6.96 5.55 3.45
N ILE A 82 6.56 4.55 2.68
CA ILE A 82 6.39 4.68 1.23
C ILE A 82 4.98 4.24 0.86
N GLU A 83 4.32 5.00 -0.01
CA GLU A 83 3.08 4.61 -0.64
C GLU A 83 3.33 4.23 -2.10
N LEU A 84 2.83 3.08 -2.51
CA LEU A 84 2.85 2.62 -3.90
C LEU A 84 1.56 3.04 -4.60
N GLY A 85 1.67 3.57 -5.82
CA GLY A 85 0.49 3.93 -6.63
C GLY A 85 -0.41 4.95 -5.94
N SER A 86 0.17 6.06 -5.46
CA SER A 86 -0.54 7.08 -4.70
C SER A 86 -1.69 7.76 -5.47
N GLY A 87 -1.70 7.68 -6.80
CA GLY A 87 -2.70 8.27 -7.68
C GLY A 87 -2.83 9.78 -7.44
N SER A 88 -3.98 10.21 -6.92
CA SER A 88 -4.22 11.62 -6.57
C SER A 88 -3.44 12.08 -5.32
N GLY A 89 -3.04 11.17 -4.43
CA GLY A 89 -2.30 11.47 -3.20
C GLY A 89 -3.16 11.68 -1.95
N LEU A 90 -4.45 11.29 -1.96
CA LEU A 90 -5.34 11.44 -0.79
C LEU A 90 -4.73 10.78 0.46
N VAL A 91 -4.27 9.54 0.34
CA VAL A 91 -3.74 8.75 1.45
C VAL A 91 -2.46 9.39 2.00
N ALA A 92 -1.48 9.72 1.14
CA ALA A 92 -0.29 10.49 1.54
C ALA A 92 -0.62 11.79 2.27
N SER A 93 -1.60 12.56 1.77
CA SER A 93 -2.07 13.79 2.41
C SER A 93 -2.65 13.51 3.81
N THR A 94 -3.47 12.46 3.95
CA THR A 94 -4.06 12.08 5.25
C THR A 94 -2.99 11.63 6.24
N PHE A 95 -2.08 10.73 5.82
CA PHE A 95 -0.98 10.27 6.66
C PHE A 95 -0.14 11.44 7.16
N THR A 96 0.30 12.33 6.28
CA THR A 96 1.16 13.47 6.69
C THR A 96 0.45 14.43 7.63
N LYS A 97 -0.86 14.65 7.47
CA LYS A 97 -1.67 15.40 8.44
C LYS A 97 -1.69 14.72 9.81
N VAL A 98 -2.01 13.42 9.87
CA VAL A 98 -2.08 12.67 11.13
C VAL A 98 -0.72 12.58 11.81
N LEU A 99 0.33 12.26 11.05
CA LEU A 99 1.70 12.15 11.55
C LEU A 99 2.26 13.50 12.03
N SER A 100 1.81 14.62 11.48
CA SER A 100 2.23 15.95 11.95
C SER A 100 1.72 16.32 13.34
N LEU A 101 0.69 15.60 13.82
CA LEU A 101 0.19 15.70 15.20
C LEU A 101 0.98 14.81 16.16
N ASP A 102 1.81 13.91 15.63
CA ASP A 102 2.70 13.06 16.40
C ASP A 102 4.02 13.79 16.69
N SER A 103 4.63 13.52 17.84
CA SER A 103 5.93 14.06 18.22
C SER A 103 7.11 13.39 17.49
N ARG A 104 6.88 12.23 16.86
CA ARG A 104 7.92 11.48 16.12
C ARG A 104 8.30 12.16 14.82
N LYS A 105 9.57 12.08 14.45
CA LYS A 105 10.00 12.45 13.10
C LYS A 105 9.50 11.39 12.12
N PHE A 106 9.07 11.84 10.95
CA PHE A 106 8.67 10.96 9.87
C PHE A 106 9.19 11.46 8.54
N CYS A 107 9.31 10.57 7.56
CA CYS A 107 9.39 10.88 6.14
C CYS A 107 8.37 10.00 5.44
N PHE A 108 7.56 10.61 4.60
CA PHE A 108 6.57 9.92 3.79
C PHE A 108 6.92 10.10 2.32
N ILE A 109 6.94 9.02 1.56
CA ILE A 109 7.28 9.04 0.13
C ILE A 109 6.05 8.56 -0.63
N ALA A 110 5.37 9.47 -1.31
CA ALA A 110 4.30 9.14 -2.25
C ALA A 110 4.94 8.75 -3.58
N THR A 111 4.55 7.61 -4.14
CA THR A 111 5.10 7.13 -5.42
C THR A 111 4.03 6.75 -6.40
N ASP A 112 4.32 7.01 -7.67
CA ASP A 112 3.49 6.60 -8.80
C ASP A 112 4.34 6.58 -10.08
N LEU A 113 3.71 6.36 -11.22
CA LEU A 113 4.34 6.50 -12.52
C LEU A 113 4.92 7.92 -12.72
N PRO A 114 6.03 8.07 -13.47
CA PRO A 114 6.63 9.38 -13.73
C PRO A 114 5.63 10.43 -14.23
N GLU A 115 4.70 10.05 -15.09
CA GLU A 115 3.67 10.91 -15.66
C GLU A 115 2.55 11.29 -14.67
N VAL A 116 2.39 10.57 -13.55
CA VAL A 116 1.42 10.88 -12.48
C VAL A 116 2.04 11.75 -11.39
N CYS A 117 3.37 11.76 -11.26
CA CYS A 117 4.06 12.57 -10.25
C CYS A 117 3.68 14.07 -10.28
N PRO A 118 3.47 14.74 -11.44
CA PRO A 118 3.00 16.13 -11.46
C PRO A 118 1.64 16.34 -10.78
N LEU A 119 0.70 15.38 -10.90
CA LEU A 119 -0.57 15.43 -10.18
C LEU A 119 -0.34 15.36 -8.66
N LEU A 120 0.47 14.41 -8.22
CA LEU A 120 0.84 14.25 -6.81
C LEU A 120 1.48 15.51 -6.25
N GLU A 121 2.47 16.08 -6.93
CA GLU A 121 3.14 17.31 -6.51
C GLU A 121 2.17 18.48 -6.38
N SER A 122 1.26 18.64 -7.34
CA SER A 122 0.22 19.68 -7.29
C SER A 122 -0.69 19.51 -6.06
N ASN A 123 -1.23 18.31 -5.85
CA ASN A 123 -2.15 18.03 -4.75
C ASN A 123 -1.47 18.08 -3.37
N LEU A 124 -0.20 17.69 -3.28
CA LEU A 124 0.54 17.56 -2.04
C LEU A 124 1.41 18.78 -1.71
N GLN A 125 1.44 19.81 -2.58
CA GLN A 125 2.33 20.96 -2.44
C GLN A 125 2.27 21.62 -1.06
N ARG A 126 1.07 21.75 -0.47
CA ARG A 126 0.89 22.35 0.87
C ARG A 126 1.50 21.47 1.97
N ASN A 127 1.40 20.15 1.84
CA ASN A 127 1.93 19.18 2.78
C ASN A 127 3.46 19.10 2.68
N GLN A 128 4.02 19.11 1.47
CA GLN A 128 5.47 19.13 1.22
C GLN A 128 6.17 20.35 1.82
N ARG A 129 5.48 21.50 1.89
CA ARG A 129 6.02 22.72 2.54
C ARG A 129 6.06 22.63 4.07
N LYS A 130 5.26 21.74 4.67
CA LYS A 130 5.07 21.65 6.14
C LYS A 130 5.67 20.39 6.75
N THR A 131 5.92 19.37 5.96
CA THR A 131 6.30 18.02 6.42
C THR A 131 7.36 17.43 5.50
N ASP A 132 8.11 16.41 5.96
CA ASP A 132 9.04 15.64 5.11
C ASP A 132 8.25 14.64 4.24
N LEU A 133 7.48 15.20 3.31
CA LEU A 133 6.74 14.47 2.27
C LEU A 133 7.47 14.64 0.94
N ARG A 134 7.75 13.53 0.26
CA ARG A 134 8.44 13.50 -1.02
C ARG A 134 7.59 12.78 -2.04
N VAL A 135 7.58 13.29 -3.27
CA VAL A 135 6.97 12.62 -4.42
C VAL A 135 8.09 12.03 -5.27
N ARG A 136 8.05 10.73 -5.57
CA ARG A 136 9.08 10.07 -6.38
C ARG A 136 8.48 9.10 -7.40
N PRO A 137 9.09 8.99 -8.59
CA PRO A 137 8.65 7.99 -9.55
C PRO A 137 8.96 6.57 -9.07
N LEU A 138 8.00 5.66 -9.20
CA LEU A 138 8.16 4.21 -9.00
C LEU A 138 7.16 3.48 -9.89
N SER A 139 7.65 3.02 -11.05
CA SER A 139 6.91 2.07 -11.87
C SER A 139 7.07 0.69 -11.24
N TRP A 140 5.98 -0.04 -11.02
CA TRP A 140 6.05 -1.32 -10.34
C TRP A 140 6.96 -2.31 -11.08
N GLY A 141 7.74 -3.07 -10.31
CA GLY A 141 8.72 -4.04 -10.80
C GLY A 141 10.03 -3.39 -11.29
N ASN A 142 10.10 -2.07 -11.38
CA ASN A 142 11.31 -1.36 -11.82
C ASN A 142 12.33 -1.24 -10.68
N LYS A 143 13.43 -1.99 -10.78
CA LYS A 143 14.47 -2.01 -9.75
C LYS A 143 15.24 -0.69 -9.70
N GLU A 144 15.45 -0.04 -10.84
CA GLU A 144 16.20 1.21 -10.93
C GLU A 144 15.52 2.35 -10.16
N HIS A 145 14.19 2.44 -10.23
CA HIS A 145 13.41 3.41 -9.46
C HIS A 145 13.52 3.15 -7.96
N VAL A 146 13.45 1.88 -7.55
CA VAL A 146 13.64 1.48 -6.14
C VAL A 146 15.06 1.83 -5.66
N ASP A 147 16.08 1.55 -6.46
CA ASP A 147 17.48 1.85 -6.14
C ASP A 147 17.76 3.37 -6.10
N ALA A 148 17.06 4.16 -6.92
CA ALA A 148 17.13 5.63 -6.89
C ALA A 148 16.53 6.21 -5.60
N ILE A 149 15.35 5.73 -5.21
CA ILE A 149 14.69 6.09 -3.94
C ILE A 149 15.60 5.71 -2.77
N PHE A 150 16.13 4.49 -2.78
CA PHE A 150 17.09 4.02 -1.79
C PHE A 150 18.31 4.95 -1.68
N SER A 151 18.92 5.27 -2.81
CA SER A 151 20.12 6.11 -2.89
C SER A 151 19.88 7.51 -2.35
N GLU A 152 18.70 8.08 -2.52
CA GLU A 152 18.37 9.38 -1.98
C GLU A 152 18.19 9.35 -0.45
N ILE A 153 17.48 8.35 0.06
CA ILE A 153 17.03 8.34 1.46
C ILE A 153 18.10 7.80 2.39
N LEU A 154 18.77 6.70 2.02
CA LEU A 154 19.76 6.09 2.92
C LEU A 154 21.14 6.75 2.83
N LYS A 155 21.49 7.44 1.74
CA LYS A 155 22.72 8.28 1.74
C LYS A 155 22.60 9.47 2.68
N SER A 156 21.41 10.05 2.81
CA SER A 156 21.18 11.18 3.71
C SER A 156 21.00 10.75 5.17
N THR A 157 20.61 9.50 5.42
CA THR A 157 20.34 8.98 6.77
C THR A 157 20.60 7.46 6.87
N PRO A 158 21.85 7.02 7.07
CA PRO A 158 22.23 5.59 7.00
C PRO A 158 21.61 4.71 8.09
N ASP A 159 21.05 5.30 9.15
CA ASP A 159 20.36 4.58 10.22
C ASP A 159 18.85 4.52 10.05
N ARG A 160 18.26 5.26 9.11
CA ARG A 160 16.82 5.15 8.83
C ARG A 160 16.53 3.83 8.12
N ARG A 161 15.41 3.22 8.48
CA ARG A 161 14.91 1.98 7.89
C ARG A 161 13.50 2.20 7.42
N LEU A 162 13.11 1.58 6.32
CA LEU A 162 11.72 1.60 5.89
C LEU A 162 10.90 0.87 6.94
N THR A 163 9.88 1.55 7.49
CA THR A 163 9.03 0.97 8.52
C THR A 163 7.67 0.55 7.98
N HIS A 164 7.14 1.27 6.99
CA HIS A 164 5.81 0.99 6.44
C HIS A 164 5.80 1.11 4.91
N ILE A 165 5.06 0.19 4.28
CA ILE A 165 4.67 0.26 2.88
C ILE A 165 3.14 0.34 2.84
N ILE A 166 2.61 1.33 2.14
CA ILE A 166 1.18 1.58 2.03
C ILE A 166 0.74 1.30 0.59
N CYS A 167 -0.31 0.50 0.44
CA CYS A 167 -0.94 0.20 -0.84
C CYS A 167 -2.43 0.49 -0.70
N SER A 168 -2.99 1.23 -1.65
CA SER A 168 -4.42 1.48 -1.71
C SER A 168 -4.95 1.15 -3.08
N ASP A 169 -5.69 0.05 -3.16
CA ASP A 169 -6.42 -0.38 -4.35
C ASP A 169 -5.56 -0.72 -5.57
N LEU A 170 -4.46 -1.45 -5.34
CA LEU A 170 -3.45 -1.73 -6.38
C LEU A 170 -3.62 -3.09 -7.09
N VAL A 171 -4.54 -3.93 -6.61
CA VAL A 171 -4.78 -5.28 -7.14
C VAL A 171 -6.00 -5.23 -8.06
N TYR A 172 -5.80 -4.89 -9.34
CA TYR A 172 -6.92 -4.69 -10.29
C TYR A 172 -6.66 -5.14 -11.74
N PHE A 173 -5.44 -5.00 -12.27
CA PHE A 173 -5.09 -5.49 -13.62
C PHE A 173 -4.14 -6.69 -13.54
N PRO A 174 -4.49 -7.85 -14.14
CA PRO A 174 -3.67 -9.06 -14.12
C PRO A 174 -2.20 -8.86 -14.51
N GLU A 175 -1.94 -8.02 -15.51
CA GLU A 175 -0.60 -7.70 -16.00
C GLU A 175 0.24 -6.89 -15.01
N LEU A 176 -0.38 -6.24 -14.02
CA LEU A 176 0.30 -5.45 -13.00
C LEU A 176 0.56 -6.22 -11.70
N LEU A 177 0.00 -7.42 -11.54
CA LEU A 177 0.08 -8.19 -10.30
C LEU A 177 1.51 -8.62 -9.96
N ALA A 178 2.25 -9.17 -10.94
CA ALA A 178 3.62 -9.60 -10.72
C ALA A 178 4.58 -8.41 -10.49
N PRO A 179 4.52 -7.32 -11.29
CA PRO A 179 5.29 -6.11 -11.01
C PRO A 179 5.01 -5.51 -9.63
N LEU A 180 3.75 -5.51 -9.17
CA LEU A 180 3.39 -5.07 -7.82
C LEU A 180 4.05 -5.94 -6.75
N LEU A 181 3.89 -7.27 -6.83
CA LEU A 181 4.51 -8.21 -5.88
C LEU A 181 6.04 -8.07 -5.87
N ARG A 182 6.67 -7.93 -7.04
CA ARG A 182 8.10 -7.69 -7.19
C ARG A 182 8.56 -6.41 -6.46
N SER A 183 7.78 -5.34 -6.55
CA SER A 183 8.08 -4.08 -5.85
C SER A 183 8.04 -4.25 -4.34
N LEU A 184 7.04 -4.96 -3.81
CA LEU A 184 6.93 -5.28 -2.39
C LEU A 184 8.14 -6.12 -1.93
N LEU A 185 8.55 -7.10 -2.72
CA LEU A 185 9.74 -7.91 -2.43
C LEU A 185 11.03 -7.08 -2.44
N TYR A 186 11.21 -6.15 -3.38
CA TYR A 186 12.37 -5.25 -3.37
C TYR A 186 12.39 -4.32 -2.15
N LEU A 187 11.26 -3.71 -1.81
CA LEU A 187 11.15 -2.78 -0.67
C LEU A 187 11.26 -3.48 0.68
N THR A 188 11.01 -4.78 0.74
CA THR A 188 11.19 -5.63 1.92
C THR A 188 12.49 -6.44 1.86
N SER A 189 13.40 -6.13 0.93
CA SER A 189 14.73 -6.76 0.83
C SER A 189 15.84 -5.81 1.28
N HIS A 190 17.07 -6.33 1.32
CA HIS A 190 18.24 -5.46 1.37
C HIS A 190 18.20 -4.49 0.16
N PRO A 191 18.44 -3.18 0.36
CA PRO A 191 19.07 -2.60 1.54
C PRO A 191 18.11 -1.87 2.49
N PHE A 192 16.80 -1.91 2.24
CA PHE A 192 15.78 -1.38 3.17
C PHE A 192 15.69 -2.18 4.46
N VAL A 193 16.02 -3.47 4.41
CA VAL A 193 16.15 -4.35 5.59
C VAL A 193 17.62 -4.65 5.84
N THR A 194 18.10 -4.38 7.06
CA THR A 194 19.45 -4.77 7.49
C THR A 194 19.42 -6.10 8.22
N SER A 195 20.18 -7.08 7.70
CA SER A 195 20.52 -8.30 8.44
C SER A 195 21.53 -7.92 9.54
N ARG A 196 21.06 -7.63 10.75
CA ARG A 196 21.96 -7.70 11.92
C ARG A 196 21.94 -9.15 12.42
N LYS A 197 23.13 -9.75 12.49
CA LYS A 197 23.38 -11.09 13.07
C LYS A 197 23.12 -11.17 14.58
N SER A 198 22.68 -10.09 15.23
CA SER A 198 22.25 -10.10 16.62
C SER A 198 20.78 -10.50 16.68
N ALA A 199 20.43 -11.41 17.59
CA ALA A 199 19.09 -11.97 17.81
C ALA A 199 17.98 -10.94 18.20
N GLU A 200 18.22 -9.65 18.03
CA GLU A 200 17.25 -8.57 18.16
C GLU A 200 16.57 -8.38 16.81
N ALA A 201 15.46 -9.10 16.64
CA ALA A 201 14.43 -9.01 15.60
C ALA A 201 14.81 -8.27 14.31
N GLN A 202 14.96 -9.01 13.21
CA GLN A 202 14.90 -8.45 11.86
C GLN A 202 13.60 -7.65 11.69
N THR A 203 13.67 -6.32 11.73
CA THR A 203 12.48 -5.47 11.56
C THR A 203 12.22 -5.26 10.07
N SER A 204 11.45 -6.17 9.47
CA SER A 204 10.83 -5.94 8.17
C SER A 204 9.94 -4.69 8.22
N PRO A 205 9.86 -3.86 7.17
CA PRO A 205 8.73 -2.96 7.03
C PRO A 205 7.43 -3.77 7.06
N VAL A 206 6.40 -3.18 7.67
CA VAL A 206 5.04 -3.70 7.62
C VAL A 206 4.36 -3.20 6.34
N VAL A 207 3.50 -4.02 5.74
CA VAL A 207 2.75 -3.65 4.54
C VAL A 207 1.28 -3.52 4.90
N TYR A 208 0.71 -2.35 4.65
CA TYR A 208 -0.74 -2.14 4.72
C TYR A 208 -1.31 -2.12 3.31
N ILE A 209 -2.33 -2.96 3.06
CA ILE A 209 -3.02 -3.02 1.78
C ILE A 209 -4.50 -2.77 2.01
N SER A 210 -5.00 -1.58 1.69
CA SER A 210 -6.44 -1.38 1.55
C SER A 210 -6.87 -1.85 0.16
N TYR A 211 -7.94 -2.62 0.12
CA TYR A 211 -8.33 -3.36 -1.07
C TYR A 211 -9.85 -3.52 -1.13
N LYS A 212 -10.41 -3.38 -2.33
CA LYS A 212 -11.79 -3.74 -2.63
C LYS A 212 -11.83 -4.80 -3.71
N VAL A 213 -12.47 -5.94 -3.43
CA VAL A 213 -12.68 -7.00 -4.42
C VAL A 213 -13.57 -6.46 -5.55
N ARG A 214 -13.08 -6.52 -6.80
CA ARG A 214 -13.88 -6.17 -7.99
C ARG A 214 -14.04 -7.36 -8.92
N SER A 215 -13.01 -8.18 -9.01
CA SER A 215 -13.01 -9.38 -9.83
C SER A 215 -12.09 -10.42 -9.23
N LEU A 216 -12.65 -11.24 -8.33
CA LEU A 216 -11.91 -12.29 -7.64
C LEU A 216 -11.09 -13.15 -8.62
N ALA A 217 -11.68 -13.57 -9.75
CA ALA A 217 -11.00 -14.36 -10.77
C ALA A 217 -9.75 -13.69 -11.37
N LYS A 218 -9.70 -12.36 -11.43
CA LYS A 218 -8.52 -11.61 -11.91
C LYS A 218 -7.51 -11.35 -10.79
N GLU A 219 -7.97 -11.29 -9.55
CA GLU A 219 -7.20 -10.83 -8.39
C GLU A 219 -6.57 -11.99 -7.60
N THR A 220 -7.18 -13.18 -7.63
CA THR A 220 -6.74 -14.36 -6.87
C THR A 220 -5.27 -14.71 -7.08
N ALA A 221 -4.76 -14.64 -8.32
CA ALA A 221 -3.36 -14.97 -8.60
C ALA A 221 -2.37 -14.11 -7.82
N PHE A 222 -2.70 -12.83 -7.55
CA PHE A 222 -1.88 -11.99 -6.70
C PHE A 222 -1.89 -12.49 -5.26
N TRP A 223 -3.06 -12.76 -4.70
CA TRP A 223 -3.21 -13.17 -3.30
C TRP A 223 -2.59 -14.53 -3.02
N SER A 224 -2.77 -15.51 -3.92
CA SER A 224 -2.16 -16.83 -3.80
C SER A 224 -0.63 -16.76 -3.87
N ALA A 225 -0.06 -15.86 -4.68
CA ALA A 225 1.37 -15.65 -4.72
C ALA A 225 1.85 -14.87 -3.49
N PHE A 226 1.17 -13.78 -3.13
CA PHE A 226 1.48 -12.90 -2.01
C PHE A 226 1.57 -13.68 -0.69
N GLY A 227 0.62 -14.58 -0.41
CA GLY A 227 0.60 -15.41 0.80
C GLY A 227 1.79 -16.36 0.95
N LEU A 228 2.44 -16.74 -0.16
CA LEU A 228 3.69 -17.51 -0.10
C LEU A 228 4.83 -16.69 0.50
N TRP A 229 4.92 -15.39 0.17
CA TRP A 229 6.04 -14.53 0.57
C TRP A 229 5.77 -13.74 1.85
N PHE A 230 4.50 -13.44 2.11
CA PHE A 230 4.03 -12.60 3.22
C PHE A 230 3.02 -13.36 4.07
N GLU A 231 3.16 -13.22 5.39
CA GLU A 231 2.05 -13.48 6.31
C GLU A 231 1.16 -12.24 6.34
N PHE A 232 -0.16 -12.43 6.28
CA PHE A 232 -1.10 -11.31 6.30
C PHE A 232 -2.43 -11.69 6.92
N TYR A 233 -3.09 -10.69 7.49
CA TYR A 233 -4.38 -10.85 8.15
C TYR A 233 -5.16 -9.53 8.10
N PRO A 234 -6.51 -9.56 8.16
CA PRO A 234 -7.30 -8.34 8.15
C PRO A 234 -7.07 -7.56 9.45
N VAL A 235 -7.04 -6.23 9.33
CA VAL A 235 -7.11 -5.33 10.47
C VAL A 235 -8.48 -5.49 11.12
N LEU A 236 -8.48 -5.64 12.44
CA LEU A 236 -9.69 -5.68 13.25
C LEU A 236 -9.92 -4.33 13.92
N PHE A 237 -11.18 -4.02 14.21
CA PHE A 237 -11.55 -2.85 15.01
C PHE A 237 -12.61 -3.19 16.04
N ARG A 238 -12.69 -2.39 17.10
CA ARG A 238 -13.81 -2.37 18.03
C ARG A 238 -14.07 -0.97 18.56
N GLY A 239 -15.30 -0.73 18.98
CA GLY A 239 -15.66 0.47 19.72
C GLY A 239 -14.93 0.59 21.07
N ASN A 240 -14.99 1.76 21.69
CA ASN A 240 -14.40 2.02 23.00
C ASN A 240 -15.25 1.55 24.19
N THR A 241 -16.39 0.91 23.95
CA THR A 241 -17.23 0.33 25.02
C THR A 241 -16.65 -1.01 25.47
N LYS A 242 -16.83 -1.36 26.76
CA LYS A 242 -16.28 -2.61 27.32
C LYS A 242 -16.83 -3.87 26.65
N ASP A 243 -18.05 -3.79 26.12
CA ASP A 243 -18.75 -4.89 25.47
C ASP A 243 -18.56 -4.91 23.95
N ALA A 244 -17.73 -4.02 23.39
CA ALA A 244 -17.47 -4.00 21.95
C ALA A 244 -16.71 -5.24 21.51
N VAL A 245 -17.30 -5.95 20.54
CA VAL A 245 -16.71 -7.14 19.91
C VAL A 245 -15.72 -6.69 18.83
N TRP A 246 -14.66 -7.47 18.65
CA TRP A 246 -13.72 -7.28 17.54
C TRP A 246 -14.37 -7.72 16.24
N GLU A 247 -14.35 -6.83 15.26
CA GLU A 247 -14.88 -7.07 13.93
C GLU A 247 -13.83 -6.72 12.87
N ARG A 248 -13.96 -7.31 11.69
CA ARG A 248 -13.10 -6.99 10.55
C ARG A 248 -13.31 -5.54 10.13
N PHE A 249 -12.23 -4.75 10.09
CA PHE A 249 -12.35 -3.38 9.62
C PHE A 249 -12.69 -3.34 8.14
N GLY A 250 -13.74 -2.59 7.80
CA GLY A 250 -14.32 -2.51 6.46
C GLY A 250 -15.61 -3.31 6.27
N SER A 251 -15.93 -4.28 7.14
CA SER A 251 -17.18 -5.06 7.04
C SER A 251 -18.45 -4.20 7.08
N HIS A 252 -18.42 -3.10 7.86
CA HIS A 252 -19.53 -2.16 7.98
C HIS A 252 -19.76 -1.28 6.74
N LEU A 253 -18.80 -1.21 5.82
CA LEU A 253 -18.93 -0.44 4.57
C LEU A 253 -19.47 -1.32 3.45
N ASP A 254 -18.82 -2.46 3.26
CA ASP A 254 -19.08 -3.43 2.21
C ASP A 254 -18.30 -4.70 2.54
N ASP A 255 -18.94 -5.87 2.44
CA ASP A 255 -18.29 -7.16 2.73
C ASP A 255 -17.07 -7.44 1.84
N THR A 256 -16.96 -6.74 0.72
CA THR A 256 -15.86 -6.87 -0.25
C THR A 256 -14.63 -5.99 0.02
N SER A 257 -14.64 -5.16 1.07
CA SER A 257 -13.55 -4.21 1.36
C SER A 257 -12.69 -4.65 2.54
N PHE A 258 -11.37 -4.72 2.36
CA PHE A 258 -10.41 -5.20 3.34
C PHE A 258 -9.31 -4.16 3.58
N LEU A 259 -8.83 -4.08 4.81
CA LEU A 259 -7.52 -3.50 5.12
C LEU A 259 -6.65 -4.63 5.67
N PHE A 260 -5.63 -5.04 4.93
CA PHE A 260 -4.69 -6.07 5.36
C PHE A 260 -3.49 -5.45 6.03
N TYR A 261 -3.03 -6.11 7.09
CA TYR A 261 -1.71 -5.96 7.65
C TYR A 261 -0.87 -7.16 7.23
N ALA A 262 0.34 -6.93 6.75
CA ALA A 262 1.23 -7.99 6.30
C ALA A 262 2.68 -7.76 6.70
N ARG A 263 3.42 -8.86 6.83
CA ARG A 263 4.86 -8.89 7.05
C ARG A 263 5.50 -9.92 6.13
N ARG A 264 6.71 -9.63 5.66
CA ARG A 264 7.48 -10.61 4.91
C ARG A 264 7.85 -11.77 5.83
N ARG A 265 7.57 -12.99 5.39
CA ARG A 265 7.96 -14.21 6.10
C ARG A 265 9.47 -14.27 6.26
N VAL A 266 9.96 -14.65 7.44
CA VAL A 266 11.40 -14.62 7.76
C VAL A 266 12.18 -15.58 6.87
N GLU A 267 11.60 -16.73 6.55
CA GLU A 267 12.17 -17.71 5.65
C GLU A 267 12.23 -17.23 4.19
N SER A 268 11.37 -16.27 3.79
CA SER A 268 11.28 -15.82 2.39
C SER A 268 12.34 -14.81 1.98
N TYR A 269 13.19 -14.37 2.92
CA TYR A 269 14.33 -13.49 2.63
C TYR A 269 15.41 -14.16 1.79
N ASP A 270 15.62 -15.47 1.99
CA ASP A 270 16.67 -16.24 1.33
C ASP A 270 16.17 -16.96 0.06
N TRP A 271 14.89 -16.81 -0.27
CA TRP A 271 14.31 -17.45 -1.45
C TRP A 271 14.66 -16.69 -2.74
N PRO A 272 14.92 -17.41 -3.85
CA PRO A 272 15.16 -16.76 -5.13
C PRO A 272 13.86 -16.14 -5.65
N ILE A 273 13.90 -14.84 -5.95
CA ILE A 273 12.79 -14.13 -6.60
C ILE A 273 12.91 -14.37 -8.11
N PRO A 274 11.93 -15.01 -8.78
CA PRO A 274 12.02 -15.24 -10.23
C PRO A 274 12.00 -13.95 -11.03
N GLU A 275 12.86 -13.83 -12.04
CA GLU A 275 12.86 -12.69 -12.98
C GLU A 275 11.63 -12.67 -13.89
N ILE A 276 11.05 -13.85 -14.16
CA ILE A 276 9.87 -13.99 -15.02
C ILE A 276 8.60 -13.76 -14.20
N ASP A 277 7.79 -12.79 -14.60
CA ASP A 277 6.55 -12.42 -13.91
C ASP A 277 5.56 -13.57 -13.75
N LYS A 278 5.44 -14.41 -14.78
CA LYS A 278 4.61 -15.63 -14.71
C LYS A 278 5.11 -16.59 -13.63
N ASP A 279 6.41 -16.81 -13.53
CA ASP A 279 6.98 -17.73 -12.55
C ASP A 279 6.83 -17.18 -11.13
N LEU A 280 6.95 -15.86 -10.94
CA LEU A 280 6.71 -15.20 -9.67
C LEU A 280 5.26 -15.39 -9.20
N LEU A 281 4.26 -15.20 -10.07
CA LEU A 281 2.86 -15.43 -9.74
C LEU A 281 2.49 -16.91 -9.59
N ASP A 282 3.17 -17.80 -10.31
CA ASP A 282 2.97 -19.25 -10.18
C ASP A 282 3.72 -19.83 -8.93
N GLY A 283 4.30 -18.98 -8.08
CA GLY A 283 4.94 -19.37 -6.82
C GLY A 283 6.29 -20.09 -6.95
N VAL A 284 6.94 -19.98 -8.11
CA VAL A 284 8.30 -20.51 -8.32
C VAL A 284 9.28 -19.75 -7.41
N GLY A 285 10.25 -20.46 -6.84
CA GLY A 285 11.24 -19.90 -5.92
C GLY A 285 10.77 -19.88 -4.46
N ALA A 286 9.47 -19.85 -4.20
CA ALA A 286 8.94 -19.94 -2.85
C ALA A 286 9.38 -21.25 -2.15
N ASN A 287 9.65 -21.20 -0.85
CA ASN A 287 10.30 -22.29 -0.10
C ASN A 287 11.65 -22.75 -0.67
N GLY A 288 12.34 -21.91 -1.45
CA GLY A 288 13.65 -22.23 -2.04
C GLY A 288 13.60 -23.29 -3.15
N THR A 289 12.44 -23.60 -3.73
CA THR A 289 12.33 -24.60 -4.80
C THR A 289 11.76 -24.04 -6.10
N HIS A 290 12.11 -24.66 -7.22
CA HIS A 290 11.63 -24.28 -8.55
C HIS A 290 10.22 -24.81 -8.89
N THR A 291 9.54 -25.47 -7.96
CA THR A 291 8.18 -25.98 -8.20
C THR A 291 7.14 -24.89 -7.99
N ARG A 292 6.07 -24.93 -8.80
CA ARG A 292 4.91 -24.04 -8.66
C ARG A 292 4.16 -24.31 -7.36
N LYS A 293 3.66 -23.24 -6.73
CA LYS A 293 2.96 -23.27 -5.44
C LYS A 293 1.92 -22.17 -5.39
N SER A 294 0.99 -22.30 -4.46
CA SER A 294 -0.02 -21.29 -4.13
C SER A 294 -0.29 -21.34 -2.64
N ASP A 295 -0.64 -20.19 -2.06
CA ASP A 295 -1.16 -20.06 -0.72
C ASP A 295 -2.69 -19.85 -0.77
N ASP A 296 -3.42 -20.33 0.25
CA ASP A 296 -4.89 -20.29 0.33
C ASP A 296 -5.41 -19.35 1.43
N THR A 297 -4.53 -18.52 2.03
CA THR A 297 -4.88 -17.63 3.14
C THR A 297 -6.03 -16.69 2.76
N PHE A 298 -6.00 -16.12 1.55
CA PHE A 298 -7.02 -15.15 1.14
C PHE A 298 -8.39 -15.82 0.94
N GLU A 299 -8.44 -17.00 0.34
CA GLU A 299 -9.65 -17.79 0.18
C GLU A 299 -10.25 -18.16 1.54
N ASN A 300 -9.41 -18.59 2.49
CA ASN A 300 -9.83 -18.87 3.86
C ASN A 300 -10.40 -17.61 4.54
N LEU A 301 -9.78 -16.44 4.36
CA LEU A 301 -10.28 -15.17 4.88
C LEU A 301 -11.63 -14.76 4.26
N LEU A 302 -11.82 -14.99 2.96
CA LEU A 302 -13.11 -14.75 2.30
C LEU A 302 -14.22 -15.64 2.87
N LEU A 303 -13.93 -16.93 3.07
CA LEU A 303 -14.89 -17.89 3.64
C LEU A 303 -15.24 -17.60 5.10
N MET A 304 -14.29 -17.08 5.89
CA MET A 304 -14.54 -16.68 7.29
C MET A 304 -15.27 -15.33 7.40
N SER A 305 -15.35 -14.57 6.31
CA SER A 305 -16.05 -13.29 6.25
C SER A 305 -17.48 -13.37 5.71
N LEU A 306 -17.89 -14.56 5.23
CA LEU A 306 -19.25 -14.93 4.83
C LEU A 306 -19.97 -15.66 5.98
#